data_AF-A0A3B9P830-F1
#
_entry.id   AF-A0A3B9P830-F1
#
_cell.length_a   1.000
_cell.length_b   1.000
_cell.length_c   1.000
_cell.angle_alpha   90.00
_cell.angle_beta   90.00
_cell.angle_gamma   90.00
#
_symmetry.space_group_name_H-M   'P 1'
#
loop_
_entity.id
_entity.type
_entity.pdbx_description
1 polymer ?
#
loop_
_entity_poly.entity_id
_entity_poly.type
_entity_poly.pdbx_seq_one_letter_code
_entity_poly.pdbx_strand_id
1 'polypeptide(L)'
;MPTVEEIVDALPLHNENAGCRWDGSIGRLDCNLNPDKETPLWAPDEPPVYCWAADAYNEEDAYFVSYSGYVNYQPKDWGNPRHGYRCVKDMD
;
A
#
# COMPACT_ATOMS: atom_id res chain seq x y z
N MET A 1 1.19 -11.31 -5.58
CA MET A 1 0.92 -10.11 -4.76
C MET A 1 1.09 -8.91 -5.67
N PRO A 2 0.43 -7.78 -5.43
CA PRO A 2 0.64 -6.59 -6.24
C PRO A 2 2.06 -6.02 -6.05
N THR A 3 2.60 -5.36 -7.06
CA THR A 3 3.81 -4.54 -6.95
C THR A 3 3.53 -3.24 -6.18
N VAL A 4 4.57 -2.49 -5.80
CA VAL A 4 4.42 -1.15 -5.21
C VAL A 4 3.61 -0.25 -6.15
N GLU A 5 3.95 -0.25 -7.44
CA GLU A 5 3.26 0.55 -8.46
C GLU A 5 1.77 0.20 -8.53
N GLU A 6 1.43 -1.10 -8.57
CA GLU A 6 0.03 -1.53 -8.61
C GLU A 6 -0.75 -1.17 -7.34
N ILE A 7 -0.13 -1.21 -6.16
CA ILE A 7 -0.79 -0.76 -4.92
C ILE A 7 -1.01 0.75 -4.95
N VAL A 8 0.00 1.51 -5.36
CA VAL A 8 -0.03 2.98 -5.43
C VAL A 8 -1.11 3.45 -6.41
N ASP A 9 -1.17 2.85 -7.60
CA ASP A 9 -2.16 3.15 -8.63
C ASP A 9 -3.59 2.80 -8.19
N ALA A 10 -3.75 1.90 -7.21
CA ALA A 10 -5.04 1.49 -6.68
C ALA A 10 -5.50 2.28 -5.44
N LEU A 11 -4.69 3.21 -4.91
CA LEU A 11 -5.04 3.94 -3.70
C LEU A 11 -6.29 4.84 -3.92
N PRO A 12 -7.33 4.72 -3.08
CA PRO A 12 -8.56 5.49 -3.24
C PRO A 12 -8.72 6.60 -2.19
N LEU A 13 -9.65 7.50 -2.47
CA LEU A 13 -10.37 8.34 -1.51
C LEU A 13 -11.79 8.56 -2.02
N HIS A 14 -12.80 8.33 -1.18
CA HIS A 14 -14.23 8.54 -1.49
C HIS A 14 -14.72 7.83 -2.76
N ASN A 15 -14.36 6.56 -2.91
CA ASN A 15 -14.58 5.76 -4.13
C ASN A 15 -13.96 6.33 -5.41
N GLU A 16 -13.07 7.33 -5.30
CA GLU A 16 -12.30 7.88 -6.41
C GLU A 16 -10.85 7.43 -6.32
N ASN A 17 -10.19 7.27 -7.46
CA ASN A 17 -8.76 7.00 -7.50
C ASN A 17 -8.00 8.25 -7.02
N ALA A 18 -7.05 8.09 -6.10
CA ALA A 18 -6.30 9.20 -5.52
C ALA A 18 -5.26 9.82 -6.48
N GLY A 19 -5.00 9.18 -7.62
CA GLY A 19 -4.06 9.63 -8.64
C GLY A 19 -2.63 9.67 -8.14
N CYS A 20 -2.27 8.77 -7.22
CA CYS A 20 -0.92 8.68 -6.69
C CYS A 20 0.04 8.14 -7.75
N ARG A 21 1.31 8.56 -7.68
CA ARG A 21 2.37 8.01 -8.51
C ARG A 21 3.60 7.68 -7.68
N TRP A 22 4.20 6.53 -7.97
CA TRP A 22 5.49 6.17 -7.38
C TRP A 22 6.64 6.53 -8.32
N ASP A 23 7.70 7.10 -7.77
CA ASP A 23 8.92 7.49 -8.49
C ASP A 23 10.12 6.58 -8.17
N GLY A 24 9.88 5.48 -7.45
CA GLY A 24 10.92 4.57 -6.97
C GLY A 24 11.51 4.95 -5.61
N SER A 25 11.12 6.09 -5.02
CA SER A 25 11.62 6.55 -3.73
C SER A 25 10.78 6.07 -2.55
N ILE A 26 11.39 6.01 -1.36
CA ILE A 26 10.66 5.87 -0.11
C ILE A 26 10.18 7.24 0.35
N GLY A 27 9.02 7.30 0.98
CA GLY A 27 8.46 8.57 1.42
C GLY A 27 6.97 8.69 1.17
N ARG A 28 6.50 9.92 1.32
CA ARG A 28 5.14 10.30 0.96
C ARG A 28 5.02 10.33 -0.56
N LEU A 29 3.94 9.76 -1.07
CA LEU A 29 3.60 9.79 -2.48
C LEU A 29 3.09 11.17 -2.89
N ASP A 30 3.36 11.52 -4.15
CA ASP A 30 2.67 12.62 -4.81
C ASP A 30 1.33 12.10 -5.35
N CYS A 31 0.23 12.69 -4.89
CA CYS A 31 -1.12 12.26 -5.19
C CYS A 31 -2.00 13.48 -5.43
N ASN A 32 -3.00 13.34 -6.32
CA ASN A 32 -3.99 14.38 -6.54
C ASN A 32 -4.93 14.55 -5.33
N LEU A 33 -5.27 13.43 -4.68
CA LEU A 33 -6.03 13.37 -3.43
C LEU A 33 -5.18 12.72 -2.35
N ASN A 34 -5.40 13.07 -1.08
CA ASN A 34 -4.76 12.34 0.02
C ASN A 34 -5.48 11.01 0.22
N PRO A 35 -4.90 9.86 -0.18
CA PRO A 35 -5.58 8.58 -0.05
C PRO A 35 -5.78 8.23 1.42
N ASP A 36 -6.79 7.42 1.69
CA ASP A 36 -7.00 6.84 3.01
C ASP A 36 -7.56 5.41 2.90
N LYS A 37 -7.36 4.62 3.96
CA LYS A 37 -8.11 3.36 4.11
C LYS A 37 -9.54 3.78 4.41
N GLU A 38 -10.38 3.87 3.39
CA GLU A 38 -11.80 4.10 3.59
C GLU A 38 -12.34 2.98 4.46
N THR A 39 -12.70 3.33 5.69
CA THR A 39 -12.94 2.30 6.68
C THR A 39 -14.21 1.54 6.30
N PRO A 40 -14.15 0.21 6.14
CA PRO A 40 -15.36 -0.53 5.89
C PRO A 40 -16.30 -0.38 7.07
N LEU A 41 -17.62 -0.31 6.81
CA LEU A 41 -18.65 -0.17 7.84
C LEU A 41 -18.55 -1.25 8.95
N TRP A 42 -17.95 -2.40 8.64
CA TRP A 42 -17.81 -3.53 9.56
C TRP A 42 -16.57 -3.48 10.46
N ALA A 43 -15.60 -2.58 10.24
CA ALA A 43 -14.42 -2.42 11.10
C ALA A 43 -13.93 -0.96 11.18
N PRO A 44 -14.79 0.00 11.61
CA PRO A 44 -14.50 1.43 11.65
C PRO A 44 -13.35 1.84 12.59
N ASP A 45 -13.05 1.02 13.58
CA ASP A 45 -12.08 1.25 14.65
C ASP A 45 -10.70 0.63 14.39
N GLU A 46 -10.55 -0.12 13.30
CA GLU A 46 -9.27 -0.71 12.93
C GLU A 46 -8.31 0.34 12.35
N PRO A 47 -7.02 0.35 12.77
CA PRO A 47 -6.04 1.28 12.26
C PRO A 47 -5.79 1.12 10.75
N PRO A 48 -5.21 2.15 10.09
CA PRO A 48 -4.75 2.05 8.71
C PRO A 48 -3.82 0.85 8.54
N VAL A 49 -4.01 0.13 7.43
CA VAL A 49 -3.28 -1.08 7.11
C VAL A 49 -2.05 -0.73 6.27
N TYR A 50 -1.00 -1.52 6.41
CA TYR A 50 0.15 -1.51 5.52
C TYR A 50 0.02 -2.69 4.56
N CYS A 51 0.15 -2.47 3.26
CA CYS A 51 0.10 -3.54 2.27
C CYS A 51 1.53 -3.93 1.89
N TRP A 52 1.90 -5.20 2.12
CA TRP A 52 3.13 -5.75 1.55
C TRP A 52 3.07 -5.75 0.03
N ALA A 53 4.16 -5.32 -0.61
CA ALA A 53 4.35 -5.39 -2.04
C ALA A 53 5.10 -6.67 -2.44
N ALA A 54 4.95 -7.08 -3.70
CA ALA A 54 5.74 -8.14 -4.30
C ALA A 54 7.21 -7.75 -4.48
N ASP A 55 7.49 -6.45 -4.62
CA ASP A 55 8.84 -5.94 -4.79
C ASP A 55 9.66 -6.05 -3.49
N ALA A 56 10.86 -6.58 -3.63
CA ALA A 56 11.85 -6.56 -2.58
C ALA A 56 12.57 -5.20 -2.57
N TYR A 57 12.84 -4.65 -1.39
CA TYR A 57 13.76 -3.51 -1.26
C TYR A 57 15.20 -4.02 -1.40
N ASN A 58 15.51 -5.13 -0.73
CA ASN A 58 16.76 -5.85 -0.83
C ASN A 58 16.56 -7.34 -0.44
N GLU A 59 17.64 -8.07 -0.16
CA GLU A 59 17.57 -9.48 0.23
C GLU A 59 16.84 -9.72 1.56
N GLU A 60 16.91 -8.80 2.51
CA GLU A 60 16.36 -8.91 3.87
C GLU A 60 15.03 -8.17 4.04
N ASP A 61 14.82 -7.09 3.28
CA ASP A 61 13.71 -6.16 3.42
C ASP A 61 12.73 -6.20 2.24
N ALA A 62 11.45 -6.00 2.53
CA ALA A 62 10.38 -5.87 1.54
C ALA A 62 9.74 -4.48 1.61
N TYR A 63 9.25 -3.99 0.47
CA TYR A 63 8.46 -2.77 0.44
C TYR A 63 7.05 -3.00 1.00
N PHE A 64 6.51 -1.96 1.62
CA PHE A 64 5.10 -1.85 1.92
C PHE A 64 4.57 -0.48 1.52
N VAL A 65 3.27 -0.42 1.25
CA VAL A 65 2.53 0.82 0.98
C VAL A 65 1.49 1.03 2.08
N SER A 66 1.52 2.19 2.72
CA SER A 66 0.44 2.64 3.59
C SER A 66 -0.74 3.11 2.75
N TYR A 67 -1.96 2.73 3.15
CA TYR A 67 -3.18 3.28 2.55
C TYR A 67 -3.26 4.82 2.64
N SER A 68 -2.51 5.44 3.55
CA SER A 68 -2.40 6.89 3.69
C SER A 68 -1.39 7.57 2.75
N GLY A 69 -0.93 6.87 1.71
CA GLY A 69 -0.08 7.44 0.66
C GLY A 69 1.41 7.51 1.00
N TYR A 70 1.97 6.41 1.53
CA TYR A 70 3.39 6.35 1.90
C TYR A 70 4.02 5.02 1.46
N VAL A 71 5.23 5.06 0.91
CA VAL A 71 6.03 3.87 0.59
C VAL A 71 7.20 3.80 1.54
N ASN A 72 7.44 2.63 2.12
CA ASN A 72 8.63 2.37 2.94
C ASN A 72 8.98 0.88 2.88
N TYR A 73 9.97 0.45 3.63
CA TYR A 73 10.36 -0.96 3.74
C TYR A 73 10.48 -1.40 5.20
N GLN A 74 10.43 -2.71 5.39
CA GLN A 74 10.62 -3.39 6.67
C GLN A 74 11.26 -4.77 6.44
N PRO A 75 11.85 -5.39 7.48
CA PRO A 75 12.35 -6.76 7.39
C PRO A 75 11.24 -7.73 6.99
N LYS A 76 11.57 -8.71 6.15
CA LYS A 76 10.61 -9.73 5.65
C LYS A 76 10.05 -10.63 6.75
N ASP A 77 10.75 -10.75 7.87
CA ASP A 77 10.35 -11.52 9.04
C ASP A 77 9.65 -10.67 10.11
N TRP A 78 9.39 -9.38 9.82
CA TRP A 78 8.77 -8.50 10.80
C TRP A 78 7.27 -8.77 10.98
N GLY A 79 6.91 -9.36 12.11
CA GLY A 79 5.55 -9.79 12.44
C GLY A 79 4.59 -8.67 12.87
N ASN A 80 4.65 -7.48 12.29
CA ASN A 80 3.69 -6.42 12.60
C ASN A 80 2.28 -6.81 12.07
N PRO A 81 1.30 -7.07 12.96
CA PRO A 81 -0.01 -7.61 12.56
C PRO A 81 -0.86 -6.63 11.74
N ARG A 82 -0.43 -5.37 11.59
CA ARG A 82 -1.09 -4.38 10.74
C ARG A 82 -0.68 -4.48 9.26
N HIS A 83 0.29 -5.33 8.93
CA HIS A 83 0.61 -5.61 7.54
C HIS A 83 -0.33 -6.68 6.98
N GLY A 84 -1.05 -6.32 5.93
CA GLY A 84 -1.81 -7.23 5.10
C GLY A 84 -1.14 -7.44 3.74
N TYR A 85 -1.74 -8.33 2.95
CA TYR A 85 -1.39 -8.50 1.54
C TYR A 85 -2.66 -8.64 0.71
N ARG A 86 -2.54 -8.38 -0.58
CA ARG A 86 -3.60 -8.64 -1.56
C ARG A 86 -3.10 -9.62 -2.60
N CYS A 87 -4.05 -10.35 -3.20
CA CYS A 87 -3.79 -11.15 -4.39
C CYS A 87 -4.26 -10.36 -5.60
N VAL A 88 -3.45 -10.39 -6.65
CA VAL A 88 -3.82 -9.87 -7.97
C VAL A 88 -4.12 -11.06 -8.88
N LYS A 89 -4.91 -10.81 -9.92
CA LYS A 89 -5.20 -11.78 -10.97
C LYS A 89 -4.87 -11.12 -12.30
N ASP A 90 -4.08 -11.81 -13.11
CA ASP A 90 -3.79 -11.37 -14.47
C ASP A 90 -5.09 -11.37 -15.30
N MET A 91 -5.25 -10.33 -16.11
CA MET A 91 -6.37 -10.19 -17.02
C MET A 91 -5.86 -10.47 -18.44
N ASP A 92 -6.19 -11.65 -18.96
CA ASP A 92 -5.97 -12.04 -20.37
C ASP A 92 -6.91 -11.28 -21.33
#